data_AF-A0AAW6I5Z2-F1
#
_entry.id   AF-A0AAW6I5Z2-F1
#
_cell.length_a   1.000
_cell.length_b   1.000
_cell.length_c   1.000
_cell.angle_alpha   90.00
_cell.angle_beta   90.00
_cell.angle_gamma   90.00
#
_symmetry.space_group_name_H-M   'P 1'
#
loop_
_entity.id
_entity.type
_entity.pdbx_description
1 polymer ?
#
loop_
_entity_poly.entity_id
_entity_poly.type
_entity_poly.pdbx_seq_one_letter_code
_entity_poly.pdbx_strand_id
1 'polypeptide(L)'
;RSSVEMTDEKSRPALGGETIDLKDYDVVFLGYPIWWDLCPRPVNTFLEKYDFAGKTVIPFATSGGSSITGSVKQFKKLYPKIEWEEGRLFNGGTANVAGWSKQIIEKL
;
A
#
# COMPACT_ATOMS: atom_id res chain seq x y z
N ARG A 1 14.75 -0.71 14.82
CA ARG A 1 13.31 -0.40 14.83
C ARG A 1 12.54 -1.29 13.86
N SER A 2 12.76 -1.19 12.55
CA SER A 2 12.04 -1.95 11.52
C SER A 2 12.02 -3.47 11.76
N SER A 3 13.15 -4.10 12.11
CA SER A 3 13.18 -5.55 12.39
C SER A 3 12.34 -5.95 13.59
N VAL A 4 12.32 -5.13 14.65
CA VAL A 4 11.53 -5.39 15.88
C VAL A 4 10.04 -5.23 15.60
N GLU A 5 9.66 -4.23 14.81
CA GLU A 5 8.27 -4.05 14.40
C GLU A 5 7.81 -5.21 13.49
N MET A 6 8.66 -5.69 12.59
CA MET A 6 8.30 -6.74 11.63
C MET A 6 8.22 -8.14 12.25
N THR A 7 8.90 -8.41 13.37
CA THR A 7 8.82 -9.71 14.09
C THR A 7 7.47 -9.96 14.75
N ASP A 8 6.66 -8.92 15.00
CA ASP A 8 5.31 -9.05 15.52
C ASP A 8 4.28 -8.66 14.46
N GLU A 9 3.45 -9.61 14.04
CA GLU A 9 2.38 -9.37 13.06
C GLU A 9 1.30 -8.40 13.55
N LYS A 10 1.12 -8.30 14.87
CA LYS A 10 0.14 -7.42 15.50
C LYS A 10 0.68 -6.03 15.79
N SER A 11 1.96 -5.78 15.53
CA SER A 11 2.55 -4.46 15.71
C SER A 11 1.81 -3.41 14.87
N ARG A 12 1.38 -2.32 15.52
CA ARG A 12 0.72 -1.15 14.91
C ARG A 12 1.40 0.14 15.37
N PRO A 13 2.59 0.47 14.84
CA PRO A 13 3.32 1.66 15.27
C PRO A 13 2.50 2.94 15.05
N ALA A 14 2.52 3.83 16.03
CA ALA A 14 1.81 5.11 15.93
C ALA A 14 2.27 5.90 14.70
N LEU A 15 1.30 6.42 13.95
CA LEU A 15 1.53 7.28 12.80
C LEU A 15 1.70 8.73 13.28
N GLY A 16 2.69 9.43 12.74
CA GLY A 16 2.79 10.88 12.84
C GLY A 16 2.01 11.57 11.73
N GLY A 17 2.12 12.90 11.67
CA GLY A 17 1.46 13.72 10.66
C GLY A 17 0.00 14.05 10.98
N GLU A 18 -0.61 14.82 10.09
CA GLU A 18 -2.00 15.24 10.23
C GLU A 18 -2.98 14.13 9.86
N THR A 19 -4.19 14.22 10.39
CA THR A 19 -5.26 13.30 10.01
C THR A 19 -5.77 13.67 8.63
N ILE A 20 -5.97 12.67 7.78
CA ILE A 20 -6.47 12.83 6.42
C ILE A 20 -7.96 12.49 6.43
N ASP A 21 -8.80 13.29 5.75
CA ASP A 21 -10.17 12.89 5.42
C ASP A 21 -10.15 12.22 4.04
N LEU A 22 -10.53 10.95 3.97
CA LEU A 22 -10.56 10.21 2.71
C LEU A 22 -11.88 10.36 1.95
N LYS A 23 -12.90 11.04 2.49
CA LYS A 23 -14.26 11.09 1.90
C LYS A 23 -14.26 11.51 0.44
N ASP A 24 -13.49 12.52 0.08
CA ASP A 24 -13.48 13.12 -1.26
C ASP A 24 -12.59 12.35 -2.27
N TYR A 25 -12.05 11.20 -1.88
CA TYR A 25 -11.17 10.38 -2.72
C TYR A 25 -11.85 9.08 -3.14
N ASP A 26 -12.00 8.88 -4.45
CA ASP A 26 -12.46 7.60 -5.02
C ASP A 26 -11.30 6.61 -5.18
N VAL A 27 -10.09 7.11 -5.47
CA VAL A 27 -8.89 6.32 -5.75
C VAL A 27 -7.76 6.68 -4.80
N VAL A 28 -7.13 5.68 -4.17
CA VAL A 28 -5.98 5.85 -3.28
C VAL A 28 -4.79 5.03 -3.80
N PHE A 29 -3.73 5.72 -4.20
CA PHE A 29 -2.45 5.07 -4.47
C PHE A 29 -1.69 4.86 -3.16
N LEU A 30 -1.40 3.60 -2.81
CA LEU A 30 -0.75 3.22 -1.56
C LEU A 30 0.71 2.84 -1.78
N GLY A 31 1.63 3.74 -1.42
CA GLY A 31 3.08 3.56 -1.60
C GLY A 31 3.81 3.02 -0.37
N TYR A 32 4.68 2.02 -0.53
CA TYR A 32 5.49 1.50 0.58
C TYR A 32 6.77 0.76 0.11
N PRO A 33 7.85 0.73 0.91
CA PRO A 33 8.97 -0.17 0.64
C PRO A 33 8.60 -1.62 0.99
N ILE A 34 9.13 -2.60 0.27
CA ILE A 34 8.99 -4.02 0.65
C ILE A 34 9.95 -4.36 1.77
N TRP A 35 9.43 -4.85 2.90
CA TRP A 35 10.19 -5.39 4.03
C TRP A 35 9.81 -6.86 4.24
N TRP A 36 10.77 -7.78 4.08
CA TRP A 36 10.56 -9.22 4.28
C TRP A 36 9.36 -9.78 3.50
N ASP A 37 9.25 -9.41 2.21
CA ASP A 37 8.14 -9.76 1.30
C ASP A 37 6.76 -9.20 1.69
N LEU A 38 6.70 -8.31 2.68
CA LEU A 38 5.49 -7.69 3.20
C LEU A 38 5.56 -6.15 3.13
N CYS A 39 4.43 -5.51 3.43
CA CYS A 39 4.42 -4.09 3.74
C CYS A 39 4.98 -3.84 5.15
N PRO A 40 5.51 -2.63 5.44
CA PRO A 40 5.84 -2.21 6.79
C PRO A 40 4.59 -2.13 7.68
N ARG A 41 4.73 -2.43 8.98
CA ARG A 41 3.63 -2.35 9.97
C ARG A 41 2.92 -0.98 10.07
N PRO A 42 3.60 0.16 9.85
CA PRO A 42 2.90 1.45 9.74
C PRO A 42 1.84 1.47 8.64
N VAL A 43 2.02 0.73 7.53
CA VAL A 43 1.01 0.63 6.46
C VAL A 43 -0.23 -0.11 6.95
N ASN A 44 -0.07 -1.17 7.76
CA ASN A 44 -1.22 -1.83 8.41
C ASN A 44 -1.97 -0.85 9.32
N THR A 45 -1.24 -0.06 10.09
CA THR A 45 -1.83 0.96 10.98
C THR A 45 -2.61 2.00 10.18
N PHE A 46 -2.11 2.41 9.01
CA PHE A 46 -2.80 3.34 8.12
C PHE A 46 -4.10 2.73 7.58
N LEU A 47 -4.05 1.50 7.08
CA LEU A 47 -5.21 0.80 6.52
C LEU A 47 -6.31 0.53 7.56
N GLU A 48 -5.96 0.40 8.82
CA GLU A 48 -6.90 0.18 9.93
C GLU A 48 -7.42 1.48 10.55
N LYS A 49 -6.70 2.60 10.37
CA LYS A 49 -7.09 3.91 10.91
C LYS A 49 -8.18 4.58 10.08
N TYR A 50 -8.22 4.36 8.77
CA TYR A 50 -9.10 5.07 7.84
C TYR A 50 -10.10 4.14 7.16
N ASP A 51 -11.23 4.71 6.72
CA ASP A 51 -12.27 3.98 5.99
C ASP A 51 -12.01 4.02 4.48
N PHE A 52 -11.97 2.83 3.88
CA PHE A 52 -11.76 2.60 2.46
C PHE A 52 -13.00 2.05 1.75
N ALA A 53 -14.16 2.03 2.42
CA ALA A 53 -15.41 1.60 1.80
C ALA A 53 -15.72 2.43 0.54
N GLY A 54 -15.97 1.74 -0.57
CA GLY A 54 -16.24 2.37 -1.87
C GLY A 54 -15.03 3.07 -2.50
N LYS A 55 -13.81 2.79 -2.02
CA LYS A 55 -12.56 3.35 -2.57
C LYS A 55 -11.74 2.26 -3.24
N THR A 56 -11.21 2.59 -4.41
CA THR A 56 -10.24 1.75 -5.11
C THR A 56 -8.84 2.03 -4.58
N VAL A 57 -8.14 0.99 -4.13
CA VAL A 57 -6.77 1.10 -3.59
C VAL A 57 -5.78 0.43 -4.53
N ILE A 58 -4.81 1.22 -5.00
CA ILE A 58 -3.77 0.80 -5.95
C ILE A 58 -2.41 0.76 -5.25
N PRO A 59 -1.90 -0.42 -4.87
CA PRO A 59 -0.62 -0.52 -4.19
C PRO A 59 0.56 -0.30 -5.15
N PHE A 60 1.59 0.40 -4.69
CA PHE A 60 2.87 0.45 -5.38
C PHE A 60 4.02 0.36 -4.39
N ALA A 61 5.14 -0.19 -4.84
CA ALA A 61 6.26 -0.43 -3.94
C ALA A 61 7.63 -0.20 -4.57
N THR A 62 8.63 -0.08 -3.71
CA THR A 62 10.05 -0.18 -4.06
C THR A 62 10.70 -1.29 -3.22
N SER A 63 11.78 -1.88 -3.70
CA SER A 63 12.48 -2.97 -3.02
C SER A 63 13.95 -3.02 -3.40
N GLY A 64 14.74 -3.73 -2.58
CA GLY A 64 16.12 -4.10 -2.91
C GLY A 64 16.24 -5.33 -3.82
N GLY A 65 15.13 -5.87 -4.34
CA GLY A 65 15.12 -7.06 -5.19
C GLY A 65 13.85 -7.92 -5.11
N SER A 66 13.10 -7.82 -4.02
CA SER A 66 11.83 -8.54 -3.85
C SER A 66 10.73 -8.04 -4.79
N SER A 67 9.84 -8.94 -5.20
CA SER A 67 8.60 -8.56 -5.89
C SER A 67 7.59 -7.91 -4.94
N ILE A 68 6.55 -7.27 -5.49
CA ILE A 68 5.41 -6.74 -4.70
C ILE A 68 4.37 -7.82 -4.35
N THR A 69 4.42 -8.97 -5.01
CA THR A 69 3.36 -10.00 -5.00
C THR A 69 3.02 -10.51 -3.60
N GLY A 70 4.02 -10.75 -2.75
CA GLY A 70 3.81 -11.21 -1.37
C GLY A 70 2.97 -10.22 -0.55
N SER A 71 3.33 -8.94 -0.60
CA SER A 71 2.62 -7.87 0.11
C SER A 71 1.17 -7.71 -0.35
N VAL A 72 0.91 -7.77 -1.66
CA VAL A 72 -0.45 -7.64 -2.23
C VAL A 72 -1.31 -8.84 -1.84
N LYS A 73 -0.75 -10.05 -1.85
CA LYS A 73 -1.46 -11.24 -1.36
C LYS A 73 -1.84 -11.10 0.11
N GLN A 74 -0.94 -10.57 0.94
CA GLN A 74 -1.21 -10.33 2.35
C GLN A 74 -2.30 -9.27 2.56
N PHE A 75 -2.30 -8.19 1.77
CA PHE A 75 -3.35 -7.17 1.83
C PHE A 75 -4.74 -7.74 1.53
N LYS A 76 -4.87 -8.49 0.43
CA LYS A 76 -6.14 -9.13 0.06
C LYS A 76 -6.63 -10.09 1.14
N LYS A 77 -5.71 -10.74 1.87
CA LYS A 77 -6.03 -11.62 3.00
C LYS A 77 -6.48 -10.86 4.25
N LEU A 78 -5.76 -9.80 4.65
CA LEU A 78 -6.00 -9.07 5.90
C LEU A 78 -7.15 -8.06 5.79
N TYR A 79 -7.31 -7.46 4.62
CA TYR A 79 -8.26 -6.38 4.36
C TYR A 79 -9.16 -6.74 3.16
N PRO A 80 -9.95 -7.83 3.23
CA PRO A 80 -10.72 -8.34 2.10
C PRO A 80 -11.89 -7.44 1.69
N LYS A 81 -12.24 -6.44 2.52
CA LYS A 81 -13.29 -5.46 2.24
C LYS A 81 -12.81 -4.27 1.41
N ILE A 82 -11.50 -4.09 1.27
CA ILE A 82 -10.91 -3.03 0.45
C ILE A 82 -10.88 -3.51 -1.01
N GLU A 83 -11.23 -2.63 -1.93
CA GLU A 83 -11.15 -2.89 -3.36
C GLU A 83 -9.70 -2.72 -3.83
N TRP A 84 -9.00 -3.84 -4.01
CA TRP A 84 -7.58 -3.85 -4.36
C TRP A 84 -7.35 -4.04 -5.85
N GLU A 85 -6.71 -3.07 -6.48
CA GLU A 85 -6.22 -3.16 -7.85
C GLU A 85 -4.85 -3.82 -7.96
N GLU A 86 -4.45 -4.12 -9.20
CA GLU A 86 -3.11 -4.63 -9.47
C GLU A 86 -2.02 -3.63 -9.05
N GLY A 87 -1.13 -4.10 -8.18
CA GLY A 87 -0.01 -3.29 -7.71
C GLY A 87 1.21 -3.33 -8.62
N ARG A 88 2.08 -2.32 -8.49
CA ARG A 88 3.30 -2.23 -9.30
C ARG A 88 4.56 -1.92 -8.50
N LEU A 89 5.66 -2.60 -8.84
CA LEU A 89 6.99 -2.32 -8.31
C LEU A 89 7.70 -1.25 -9.17
N PHE A 90 8.27 -0.23 -8.54
CA PHE A 90 8.95 0.91 -9.17
C PHE A 90 10.39 1.09 -8.66
N ASN A 91 11.30 0.18 -9.03
CA ASN A 91 12.72 0.29 -8.67
C ASN A 91 13.55 1.17 -9.64
N GLY A 92 13.04 1.43 -10.85
CA GLY A 92 13.78 2.09 -11.94
C GLY A 92 13.57 3.61 -12.06
N GLY A 93 13.13 4.29 -11.00
CA GLY A 93 12.83 5.71 -11.03
C GLY A 93 11.46 6.05 -11.64
N THR A 94 11.23 7.33 -11.97
CA THR A 94 9.89 7.89 -12.26
C THR A 94 9.47 7.83 -13.73
N ALA A 95 10.36 7.43 -14.64
CA ALA A 95 10.16 7.55 -16.09
C ALA A 95 8.84 6.91 -16.58
N ASN A 96 8.41 5.81 -15.95
CA ASN A 96 7.20 5.08 -16.35
C ASN A 96 5.98 5.32 -15.45
N VAL A 97 6.11 6.16 -14.41
CA VAL A 97 5.04 6.36 -13.41
C VAL A 97 3.84 7.08 -14.02
N ALA A 98 4.07 8.12 -14.81
CA ALA A 98 3.00 8.91 -15.44
C ALA A 98 2.17 8.07 -16.42
N GLY A 99 2.82 7.31 -17.30
CA GLY A 99 2.11 6.45 -18.26
C GLY A 99 1.31 5.35 -17.57
N TRP A 100 1.88 4.72 -16.53
CA TRP A 100 1.19 3.69 -15.76
C TRP A 100 -0.01 4.22 -14.98
N SER A 101 0.16 5.31 -14.24
CA SER A 101 -0.91 5.91 -13.43
C SER A 101 -2.10 6.32 -14.29
N LYS A 102 -1.85 6.90 -15.47
CA LYS A 102 -2.90 7.19 -16.44
C LYS A 102 -3.61 5.91 -16.91
N GLN A 103 -2.83 4.91 -17.33
CA GLN A 103 -3.38 3.65 -17.87
C GLN A 103 -4.25 2.90 -16.84
N ILE A 104 -3.86 2.90 -15.56
CA ILE A 104 -4.63 2.18 -14.54
C ILE A 104 -5.92 2.93 -14.18
N ILE A 105 -5.89 4.27 -14.12
CA ILE A 105 -7.08 5.08 -13.87
C ILE A 105 -8.09 4.96 -15.02
N GLU A 106 -7.63 4.96 -16.27
CA GLU A 106 -8.51 4.80 -17.46
C GLU A 106 -9.22 3.44 -17.54
N LYS A 107 -8.80 2.46 -16.72
CA LYS A 107 -9.41 1.13 -16.66
C LYS A 107 -10.44 0.97 -15.55
N LEU A 108 -10.49 1.92 -14.60
CA LEU A 108 -11.49 1.96 -13.52
C LEU A 108 -12.83 2.40 -14.08
#